data_AF-A0A1F3B8K1-F1
#
_entry.id   AF-A0A1F3B8K1-F1
#
_cell.length_a   1.000
_cell.length_b   1.000
_cell.length_c   1.000
_cell.angle_alpha   90.00
_cell.angle_beta   90.00
_cell.angle_gamma   90.00
#
_symmetry.space_group_name_H-M   'P 1'
#
loop_
_entity.id
_entity.type
_entity.pdbx_description
1 polymer ?
#
loop_
_entity_poly.entity_id
_entity_poly.type
_entity_poly.pdbx_seq_one_letter_code
_entity_poly.pdbx_strand_id
1 'polypeptide(L)' 'MSDEKDNVLAEMDAAAKEAEKDLSTLDQAAVETVARWWLKWYTTAGHKRLGRLLVKIAKSGAKK' A
#
# COMPACT_ATOMS: atom_id res chain seq x y z
N MET A 1 9.05 -25.46 -14.75
CA MET A 1 8.35 -24.16 -14.88
C MET A 1 7.60 -23.85 -13.57
N SER A 2 8.24 -24.01 -12.41
CA SER A 2 7.64 -23.71 -11.10
C SER A 2 8.44 -22.67 -10.30
N ASP A 3 9.69 -22.42 -10.68
CA ASP A 3 10.63 -21.54 -9.98
C ASP A 3 10.33 -20.05 -10.16
N GLU A 4 9.67 -19.67 -11.25
CA GLU A 4 9.36 -18.26 -11.55
C GLU A 4 8.25 -17.70 -10.66
N LYS A 5 7.29 -18.53 -10.23
CA LYS A 5 6.22 -18.12 -9.31
C LYS A 5 6.71 -17.87 -7.89
N ASP A 6 7.66 -18.68 -7.42
CA ASP A 6 8.22 -18.57 -6.08
C ASP A 6 9.09 -17.31 -5.95
N ASN A 7 9.87 -16.99 -6.99
CA ASN A 7 10.63 -15.73 -7.04
C ASN A 7 9.72 -14.50 -7.04
N VAL A 8 8.63 -14.50 -7.81
CA VAL A 8 7.67 -13.38 -7.83
C VAL A 8 7.01 -13.19 -6.46
N LEU A 9 6.67 -14.28 -5.75
CA LEU A 9 6.13 -14.19 -4.39
C LEU A 9 7.17 -13.63 -3.41
N ALA A 10 8.42 -14.07 -3.50
CA ALA A 10 9.52 -13.57 -2.68
C ALA A 10 9.80 -12.08 -2.92
N GLU A 11 9.73 -11.61 -4.17
CA GLU A 11 9.85 -10.19 -4.52
C GLU A 11 8.67 -9.36 -3.99
N MET A 12 7.45 -9.91 -4.01
CA MET A 12 6.28 -9.26 -3.43
C MET A 12 6.40 -9.13 -1.90
N ASP A 13 6.87 -10.17 -1.22
CA ASP A 13 7.13 -10.13 0.23
C ASP A 13 8.27 -9.16 0.58
N ALA A 14 9.32 -9.09 -0.24
CA ALA A 14 10.40 -8.12 -0.07
C ALA A 14 9.87 -6.67 -0.21
N ALA A 15 9.08 -6.40 -1.24
CA ALA A 15 8.45 -5.10 -1.44
C ALA A 15 7.50 -4.73 -0.29
N ALA A 16 6.77 -5.69 0.28
CA ALA A 16 5.92 -5.47 1.45
C ALA A 16 6.73 -5.08 2.69
N LYS A 17 7.88 -5.74 2.92
CA LYS A 17 8.80 -5.41 4.03
C LYS A 17 9.44 -4.04 3.86
N GLU A 18 9.82 -3.68 2.64
CA GLU A 18 10.34 -2.34 2.35
C GLU A 18 9.26 -1.27 2.56
N ALA A 19 8.03 -1.53 2.13
CA ALA A 19 6.90 -0.63 2.37
C ALA A 19 6.61 -0.45 3.87
N GLU A 20 6.74 -1.50 4.69
CA GLU A 20 6.59 -1.41 6.15
C GLU A 20 7.68 -0.53 6.80
N LYS A 21 8.92 -0.65 6.33
CA LYS A 21 10.02 0.22 6.77
C LYS A 21 9.82 1.67 6.36
N ASP A 22 9.40 1.91 5.11
CA ASP A 22 9.12 3.25 4.61
C ASP A 22 7.97 3.89 5.39
N LEU A 23 6.89 3.13 5.65
CA LEU A 23 5.79 3.53 6.53
C LEU A 23 6.25 3.93 7.94
N SER A 24 7.29 3.30 8.46
CA SER A 24 7.84 3.64 9.79
C SER A 24 8.68 4.92 9.77
N THR A 25 9.15 5.36 8.60
CA THR A 25 9.85 6.64 8.41
C THR A 25 8.92 7.79 8.07
N LEU A 26 7.70 7.50 7.66
CA LEU A 26 6.65 8.49 7.41
C LEU A 26 6.05 8.99 8.74
N ASP A 27 5.40 10.15 8.65
CA ASP A 27 4.68 10.73 9.78
C ASP A 27 3.59 9.75 10.28
N GLN A 28 3.75 9.28 11.52
CA GLN A 28 2.84 8.30 12.11
C GLN A 28 1.40 8.78 12.17
N ALA A 29 1.16 10.10 12.34
CA ALA A 29 -0.19 10.64 12.37
C ALA A 29 -0.86 10.58 10.99
N ALA A 30 -0.10 10.84 9.92
CA ALA A 30 -0.56 10.66 8.54
C ALA A 30 -0.83 9.18 8.22
N VAL A 31 0.06 8.27 8.61
CA VAL A 31 -0.11 6.82 8.43
C VAL A 31 -1.35 6.33 9.18
N GLU A 32 -1.52 6.72 10.44
CA GLU A 32 -2.67 6.32 11.25
C GLU A 32 -3.98 6.88 10.68
N THR A 33 -3.97 8.11 10.16
CA THR A 33 -5.13 8.71 9.48
C THR A 33 -5.54 7.89 8.26
N VAL A 34 -4.57 7.51 7.42
CA VAL A 34 -4.82 6.68 6.24
C VAL A 34 -5.26 5.26 6.65
N ALA A 35 -4.67 4.68 7.69
CA ALA A 35 -5.03 3.37 8.21
C ALA A 35 -6.46 3.35 8.78
N ARG A 36 -6.86 4.37 9.56
CA ARG A 36 -8.23 4.53 10.06
C ARG A 36 -9.23 4.75 8.94
N TRP A 37 -8.88 5.58 7.95
CA TRP A 37 -9.70 5.77 6.76
C TRP A 37 -9.86 4.45 6.00
N TRP A 38 -8.78 3.71 5.81
CA TRP A 38 -8.80 2.41 5.15
C TRP A 38 -9.67 1.42 5.92
N LEU A 39 -9.52 1.33 7.25
CA LEU A 39 -10.32 0.47 8.13
C LEU A 39 -11.82 0.81 8.07
N LYS A 40 -12.17 2.09 7.92
CA LYS A 40 -13.57 2.51 7.80
C LYS A 40 -14.21 2.07 6.49
N TRP A 41 -13.46 2.09 5.39
CA TRP A 41 -14.00 1.88 4.05
C TRP A 41 -13.70 0.50 3.46
N TYR A 42 -12.77 -0.29 4.02
CA TYR A 42 -12.39 -1.56 3.38
C TYR A 42 -13.55 -2.56 3.35
N THR A 43 -14.42 -2.54 4.36
CA THR A 43 -15.61 -3.39 4.45
C THR A 43 -16.62 -3.08 3.35
N THR A 44 -16.73 -1.82 2.92
CA THR A 44 -17.74 -1.38 1.95
C THR A 44 -17.19 -1.24 0.53
N ALA A 45 -15.98 -0.70 0.38
CA ALA A 45 -15.36 -0.40 -0.91
C ALA A 45 -14.39 -1.50 -1.39
N GLY A 46 -13.85 -2.30 -0.47
CA GLY A 46 -12.87 -3.36 -0.75
C GLY A 46 -11.45 -2.85 -0.99
N HIS A 47 -10.45 -3.67 -0.63
CA HIS A 47 -9.03 -3.34 -0.66
C HIS A 47 -8.54 -2.83 -2.04
N LYS A 48 -8.97 -3.45 -3.15
CA LYS A 48 -8.55 -3.05 -4.51
C LYS A 48 -9.03 -1.67 -4.94
N ARG A 49 -10.16 -1.17 -4.42
CA ARG A 49 -10.68 0.16 -4.79
C ARG A 49 -9.99 1.24 -3.97
N LEU A 50 -9.78 1.00 -2.68
CA LEU A 50 -9.05 1.92 -1.80
C LEU A 50 -7.59 2.09 -2.23
N GLY A 51 -6.91 0.99 -2.54
CA GLY A 51 -5.54 1.04 -3.06
C GLY A 51 -5.43 1.85 -4.36
N ARG A 52 -6.39 1.68 -5.29
CA ARG A 52 -6.44 2.50 -6.51
C ARG A 52 -6.63 3.98 -6.24
N LEU A 53 -7.43 4.33 -5.24
CA LEU A 53 -7.67 5.73 -4.86
C LEU A 53 -6.39 6.37 -4.30
N LEU A 54 -5.68 5.66 -3.42
CA LEU A 54 -4.40 6.14 -2.88
C LEU A 54 -3.32 6.25 -3.96
N VAL A 55 -3.20 5.27 -4.87
CA VAL A 55 -2.28 5.36 -6.01
C VAL A 55 -2.64 6.54 -6.92
N LYS A 56 -3.94 6.81 -7.14
CA LYS A 56 -4.39 7.96 -7.92
C LYS A 56 -4.05 9.29 -7.22
N ILE A 57 -4.25 9.38 -5.91
CA ILE A 57 -3.87 10.55 -5.11
C ILE A 57 -2.36 10.75 -5.14
N ALA A 58 -1.56 9.71 -4.95
CA ALA A 58 -0.10 9.78 -5.02
C ALA A 58 0.37 10.24 -6.41
N LYS A 59 -0.19 9.68 -7.50
CA LYS A 59 0.12 10.10 -8.87
C LYS A 59 -0.31 11.55 -9.18
N SER A 60 -1.42 12.01 -8.61
CA SER A 60 -1.88 13.40 -8.78
C SER A 60 -1.14 14.38 -7.88
N GLY A 61 -0.71 13.96 -6.69
CA GLY A 61 0.05 14.76 -5.72
C GLY A 61 1.51 14.95 -6.13
N ALA A 62 2.11 14.01 -6.86
CA ALA A 62 3.44 14.11 -7.45
C ALA A 62 3.53 15.09 -8.65
N LYS A 63 2.43 15.78 -8.99
CA LYS A 63 2.34 16.74 -10.09
C LYS A 63 2.17 18.16 -9.54
N LYS A 64 3.09 18.59 -8.68
CA LYS A 64 3.18 19.97 -8.21
C LYS A 64 4.63 20.45 -8.23
#